data_AF-A0AA93HQN7-F1
#
_entry.id   AF-A0AA93HQN7-F1
#
_cell.length_a   1.000
_cell.length_b   1.000
_cell.length_c   1.000
_cell.angle_alpha   90.00
_cell.angle_beta   90.00
_cell.angle_gamma   90.00
#
_symmetry.space_group_name_H-M   'P 1'
#
loop_
_entity.id
_entity.type
_entity.pdbx_description
1 polymer ?
#
loop_
_entity_poly.entity_id
_entity_poly.type
_entity_poly.pdbx_seq_one_letter_code
_entity_poly.pdbx_strand_id
1 'polypeptide(L)'
;MTALALLRRFWWALPMLALAAALLATRATLADRTATLRAERSAWTSALDDAEEARLAAERRFAANLAQAAANYADGLAARQPIIVRSTNTVREYAQTDAGRVLCRDADRVRAIDALDAELAEAAGSAGGGTGPVRADAAAAAGGR
;
A
#
# COMPACT_ATOMS: atom_id res chain seq x y z
N MET A 1 -31.11 -41.91 -66.48
CA MET A 1 -30.72 -41.02 -67.59
C MET A 1 -31.21 -39.57 -67.45
N THR A 2 -32.11 -39.25 -66.50
CA THR A 2 -32.68 -37.90 -66.31
C THR A 2 -31.73 -36.91 -65.60
N ALA A 3 -30.91 -37.38 -64.65
CA ALA A 3 -29.97 -36.53 -63.90
C ALA A 3 -28.90 -35.87 -64.80
N LEU A 4 -28.42 -36.59 -65.81
CA LEU A 4 -27.38 -36.12 -66.73
C LEU A 4 -27.90 -35.03 -67.70
N ALA A 5 -29.19 -35.10 -68.07
CA ALA A 5 -29.85 -34.10 -68.90
C ALA A 5 -30.10 -32.77 -68.14
N LEU A 6 -30.50 -32.86 -66.86
CA LEU A 6 -30.64 -31.71 -65.97
C LEU A 6 -29.30 -31.03 -65.70
N LEU A 7 -28.24 -31.80 -65.45
CA LEU A 7 -26.89 -31.29 -65.23
C LEU A 7 -26.39 -30.46 -66.42
N ARG A 8 -26.64 -30.92 -67.65
CA ARG A 8 -26.24 -30.23 -68.88
C ARG A 8 -27.06 -28.95 -69.14
N ARG A 9 -28.33 -28.93 -68.71
CA ARG A 9 -29.25 -27.78 -68.86
C ARG A 9 -28.97 -26.67 -67.84
N PHE A 10 -28.57 -27.01 -66.63
CA PHE A 10 -28.36 -26.09 -65.50
C PHE A 10 -26.89 -25.94 -65.06
N TRP A 11 -25.93 -26.36 -65.90
CA TRP A 11 -24.51 -26.29 -65.57
C TRP A 11 -24.02 -24.86 -65.21
N TRP A 12 -24.66 -23.83 -65.76
CA TRP A 12 -24.41 -22.41 -65.47
C TRP A 12 -24.95 -21.95 -64.10
N ALA A 13 -25.84 -22.71 -63.47
CA ALA A 13 -26.32 -22.43 -62.12
C ALA A 13 -25.38 -22.97 -61.03
N LEU A 14 -24.52 -23.95 -61.34
CA LEU A 14 -23.50 -24.47 -60.43
C LEU A 14 -22.55 -23.39 -59.87
N PRO A 15 -21.96 -22.47 -60.68
CA PRO A 15 -21.11 -21.42 -60.14
C PRO A 15 -21.88 -20.46 -59.22
N MET A 16 -23.15 -20.17 -59.53
CA MET A 16 -24.00 -19.33 -58.66
C MET A 16 -24.30 -20.02 -57.33
N LEU A 17 -24.60 -21.32 -57.34
CA LEU A 17 -24.78 -22.12 -56.12
C LEU A 17 -23.50 -22.20 -55.30
N ALA A 18 -22.35 -22.39 -55.95
CA ALA A 18 -21.05 -22.43 -55.30
C ALA A 18 -20.71 -21.07 -54.65
N LEU A 19 -20.98 -19.95 -55.34
CA LEU A 19 -20.82 -18.60 -54.79
C LEU A 19 -21.76 -18.36 -53.60
N ALA A 20 -23.03 -18.77 -53.70
CA ALA A 20 -23.98 -18.63 -52.60
C ALA A 20 -23.56 -19.45 -51.37
N ALA A 21 -23.09 -20.68 -51.56
CA ALA A 21 -22.57 -21.52 -50.49
C ALA A 21 -21.30 -20.91 -49.86
N ALA A 22 -20.37 -20.41 -50.68
CA ALA A 22 -19.17 -19.74 -50.19
C ALA A 22 -19.51 -18.46 -49.41
N LEU A 23 -20.51 -17.69 -49.85
CA LEU A 23 -20.98 -16.50 -49.17
C LEU A 23 -21.65 -16.83 -47.83
N LEU A 24 -22.41 -17.91 -47.74
CA LEU A 24 -22.97 -18.40 -46.47
C LEU A 24 -21.87 -18.86 -45.50
N ALA A 25 -20.88 -19.61 -46.00
CA ALA A 25 -19.77 -20.09 -45.17
C ALA A 25 -18.91 -18.92 -44.63
N THR A 26 -18.63 -17.91 -45.46
CA THR A 26 -17.90 -16.72 -45.03
C THR A 26 -18.69 -15.87 -44.02
N ARG A 27 -20.00 -15.75 -44.19
CA ARG A 27 -20.86 -15.08 -43.20
C ARG A 27 -20.90 -15.82 -41.86
N ALA A 28 -20.98 -17.14 -41.88
CA ALA A 28 -20.97 -17.95 -40.66
C ALA A 28 -19.64 -17.81 -39.90
N THR A 29 -18.51 -17.90 -40.60
CA THR A 29 -17.18 -17.72 -39.98
C THR A 29 -16.94 -16.30 -39.47
N LEU A 30 -17.46 -15.28 -40.16
CA LEU A 30 -17.41 -13.90 -39.69
C LEU A 30 -18.27 -13.73 -38.42
N ALA A 31 -19.50 -14.25 -38.43
CA ALA A 31 -20.40 -14.18 -37.27
C ALA A 31 -19.75 -14.82 -36.03
N ASP A 32 -19.18 -16.01 -36.17
CA ASP A 32 -18.49 -16.73 -35.10
C ASP A 32 -17.32 -15.92 -34.54
N ARG A 33 -16.41 -15.43 -35.40
CA ARG A 33 -15.29 -14.57 -34.96
C ARG A 33 -15.75 -13.30 -34.26
N THR A 34 -16.80 -12.65 -34.77
CA THR A 34 -17.33 -11.45 -34.11
C THR A 34 -17.99 -11.76 -32.78
N ALA A 35 -18.61 -12.92 -32.62
CA ALA A 35 -19.17 -13.37 -31.35
C ALA A 35 -18.06 -13.61 -30.33
N THR A 36 -17.00 -14.32 -30.72
CA THR A 36 -15.83 -14.58 -29.86
C THR A 36 -15.15 -13.28 -29.44
N LEU A 37 -14.88 -12.37 -30.37
CA LEU A 37 -14.25 -11.08 -30.05
C LEU A 37 -15.12 -10.21 -29.13
N ARG A 38 -16.46 -10.26 -29.27
CA ARG A 38 -17.36 -9.55 -28.34
C ARG A 38 -17.34 -10.18 -26.96
N ALA A 39 -17.38 -11.51 -26.88
CA ALA A 39 -17.32 -12.24 -25.62
C ALA A 39 -16.01 -11.97 -24.87
N GLU A 40 -14.87 -12.02 -25.58
CA GLU A 40 -13.57 -11.65 -25.04
C GLU A 40 -13.58 -10.22 -24.55
N ARG A 41 -14.02 -9.25 -25.35
CA ARG A 41 -14.09 -7.84 -24.93
C ARG A 41 -14.96 -7.66 -23.69
N SER A 42 -16.13 -8.31 -23.62
CA SER A 42 -16.99 -8.21 -22.45
C SER A 42 -16.35 -8.80 -21.19
N ALA A 43 -15.62 -9.91 -21.33
CA ALA A 43 -14.90 -10.53 -20.22
C ALA A 43 -13.71 -9.65 -19.76
N TRP A 44 -13.00 -9.03 -20.70
CA TRP A 44 -11.94 -8.08 -20.38
C TRP A 44 -12.47 -6.83 -19.68
N THR A 45 -13.60 -6.28 -20.13
CA THR A 45 -14.21 -5.11 -19.47
C THR A 45 -14.72 -5.46 -18.08
N SER A 46 -15.39 -6.60 -17.90
CA SER A 46 -15.83 -7.01 -16.55
C SER A 46 -14.66 -7.24 -15.61
N ALA A 47 -13.57 -7.87 -16.10
CA ALA A 47 -12.38 -8.07 -15.28
C ALA A 47 -11.69 -6.74 -14.88
N LEU A 48 -11.75 -5.71 -15.73
CA LEU A 48 -11.26 -4.38 -15.39
C LEU A 48 -12.14 -3.71 -14.34
N ASP A 49 -13.47 -3.80 -14.48
CA ASP A 49 -14.42 -3.23 -13.52
C ASP A 49 -14.27 -3.90 -12.14
N ASP A 50 -14.18 -5.24 -12.10
CA ASP A 50 -13.96 -6.01 -10.88
C ASP A 50 -12.61 -5.65 -10.21
N ALA A 51 -11.55 -5.45 -11.01
CA ALA A 51 -10.24 -5.07 -10.51
C ALA A 51 -10.25 -3.65 -9.91
N GLU A 52 -10.95 -2.72 -10.54
CA GLU A 52 -11.09 -1.35 -10.03
C GLU A 52 -11.92 -1.32 -8.74
N GLU A 53 -13.01 -2.09 -8.66
CA GLU A 53 -13.79 -2.21 -7.43
C GLU A 53 -12.95 -2.81 -6.29
N ALA A 54 -12.18 -3.86 -6.58
CA ALA A 54 -11.28 -4.48 -5.60
C ALA A 54 -10.21 -3.49 -5.12
N ARG A 55 -9.66 -2.67 -6.02
CA ARG A 55 -8.68 -1.63 -5.70
C ARG A 55 -9.30 -0.57 -4.78
N LEU A 56 -10.45 -0.02 -5.15
CA LEU A 56 -11.14 0.99 -4.33
C LEU A 56 -11.51 0.44 -2.95
N ALA A 57 -11.94 -0.82 -2.86
CA ALA A 57 -12.21 -1.48 -1.59
C ALA A 57 -10.93 -1.63 -0.74
N ALA A 58 -9.80 -1.99 -1.36
CA ALA A 58 -8.52 -2.09 -0.68
C ALA A 58 -8.04 -0.72 -0.17
N GLU A 59 -8.17 0.34 -0.96
CA GLU A 59 -7.81 1.71 -0.58
C GLU A 59 -8.65 2.19 0.62
N ARG A 60 -9.96 1.92 0.63
CA ARG A 60 -10.84 2.24 1.77
C ARG A 60 -10.44 1.49 3.04
N ARG A 61 -10.16 0.19 2.93
CA ARG A 61 -9.72 -0.62 4.09
C ARG A 61 -8.38 -0.12 4.62
N PHE A 62 -7.44 0.20 3.74
CA PHE A 62 -6.15 0.73 4.13
C PHE A 62 -6.29 2.06 4.88
N ALA A 63 -7.10 3.00 4.38
CA ALA A 63 -7.37 4.26 5.05
C ALA A 63 -8.01 4.07 6.44
N ALA A 64 -9.00 3.16 6.54
CA ALA A 64 -9.63 2.83 7.82
C ALA A 64 -8.64 2.23 8.82
N ASN A 65 -7.79 1.30 8.37
CA ASN A 65 -6.75 0.69 9.20
C ASN A 65 -5.74 1.73 9.70
N LEU A 66 -5.34 2.67 8.84
CA LEU A 66 -4.41 3.74 9.21
C LEU A 66 -5.02 4.68 10.24
N ALA A 67 -6.28 5.10 10.04
CA ALA A 67 -7.00 5.94 11.00
C ALA A 67 -7.16 5.23 12.36
N GLN A 68 -7.50 3.94 12.35
CA GLN A 68 -7.63 3.15 13.57
C GLN A 68 -6.28 2.97 14.28
N ALA A 69 -5.20 2.73 13.55
CA ALA A 69 -3.86 2.64 14.12
C ALA A 69 -3.43 3.96 14.79
N ALA A 70 -3.70 5.10 14.13
CA ALA A 70 -3.43 6.42 14.68
C ALA A 70 -4.23 6.69 15.95
N ALA A 71 -5.53 6.33 15.97
CA ALA A 71 -6.38 6.46 17.15
C ALA A 71 -5.86 5.60 18.31
N ASN A 72 -5.55 4.32 18.07
CA ASN A 72 -5.01 3.43 19.10
C ASN A 72 -3.68 3.94 19.68
N TYR A 73 -2.82 4.52 18.84
CA TYR A 73 -1.56 5.13 19.29
C TYR A 73 -1.83 6.35 20.17
N ALA A 74 -2.72 7.24 19.77
CA ALA A 74 -3.12 8.41 20.55
C ALA A 74 -3.71 8.00 21.91
N ASP A 75 -4.59 7.00 21.94
CA ASP A 75 -5.18 6.46 23.16
C ASP A 75 -4.11 5.84 24.09
N GLY A 76 -3.19 5.07 23.51
CA GLY A 76 -2.07 4.49 24.25
C GLY A 76 -1.14 5.55 24.86
N LEU A 77 -0.91 6.66 24.15
CA LEU A 77 -0.14 7.79 24.65
C LEU A 77 -0.90 8.52 25.77
N ALA A 78 -2.19 8.82 25.56
CA ALA A 78 -3.03 9.48 26.54
C ALA A 78 -3.13 8.69 27.86
N ALA A 79 -3.16 7.35 27.79
CA ALA A 79 -3.17 6.49 28.97
C ALA A 79 -1.83 6.51 29.74
N ARG A 80 -0.69 6.63 29.04
CA ARG A 80 0.66 6.59 29.65
C ARG A 80 1.14 7.96 30.13
N GLN A 81 0.73 9.04 29.47
CA GLN A 81 1.15 10.40 29.79
C GLN A 81 0.95 10.79 31.26
N PRO A 82 -0.19 10.53 31.94
CA PRO A 82 -0.33 10.87 33.35
C PRO A 82 0.61 10.06 34.26
N ILE A 83 0.95 8.82 33.89
CA ILE A 83 1.89 7.98 34.64
C ILE A 83 3.31 8.55 34.52
N ILE A 84 3.71 8.92 33.30
CA ILE A 84 5.02 9.54 33.02
C ILE A 84 5.15 10.85 33.79
N VAL A 85 4.15 11.74 33.69
CA VAL A 85 4.18 13.02 34.42
C VAL A 85 4.20 12.79 35.93
N ARG A 86 3.40 11.86 36.45
CA ARG A 86 3.39 11.53 37.89
C ARG A 86 4.74 10.99 38.35
N SER A 87 5.33 10.03 37.64
CA SER A 87 6.60 9.42 38.05
C SER A 87 7.74 10.45 38.02
N THR A 88 7.79 11.30 36.99
CA THR A 88 8.75 12.41 36.92
C THR A 88 8.58 13.39 38.07
N ASN A 89 7.33 13.75 38.41
CA ASN A 89 7.05 14.63 39.55
C ASN A 89 7.48 13.99 40.87
N THR A 90 7.14 12.72 41.09
CA THR A 90 7.52 11.98 42.30
C THR A 90 9.03 11.89 42.47
N VAL A 91 9.78 11.61 41.40
CA VAL A 91 11.26 11.59 41.44
C VAL A 91 11.81 12.98 41.78
N ARG A 92 11.26 14.04 41.17
CA ARG A 92 11.66 15.43 41.45
C ARG A 92 11.37 15.85 42.89
N GLU A 93 10.18 15.55 43.41
CA GLU A 93 9.81 15.82 44.81
C GLU A 93 10.72 15.06 45.77
N TYR A 94 10.98 13.77 45.50
CA TYR A 94 11.89 12.97 46.31
C TYR A 94 13.32 13.54 46.31
N ALA A 95 13.85 13.91 45.14
CA ALA A 95 15.18 14.50 45.02
C ALA A 95 15.33 15.84 45.78
N GLN A 96 14.23 16.55 46.06
CA GLN A 96 14.23 17.77 46.88
C GLN A 96 14.23 17.50 48.39
N THR A 97 14.02 16.26 48.84
CA THR A 97 14.13 15.88 50.26
C THR A 97 15.58 15.75 50.72
N ASP A 98 15.85 15.81 52.03
CA ASP A 98 17.22 15.63 52.55
C ASP A 98 17.81 14.26 52.20
N ALA A 99 17.03 13.19 52.31
CA ALA A 99 17.46 11.83 51.98
C ALA A 99 17.71 11.66 50.47
N GLY A 100 16.81 12.17 49.63
CA GLY A 100 16.97 12.14 48.18
C GLY A 100 18.14 12.99 47.71
N ARG A 101 18.36 14.16 48.32
CA ARG A 101 19.53 14.99 48.06
C ARG A 101 20.83 14.25 48.33
N VAL A 102 20.94 13.46 49.41
CA VAL A 102 22.17 12.71 49.73
C VAL A 102 22.45 11.61 48.68
N LEU A 103 21.41 10.87 48.26
CA LEU A 103 21.54 9.82 47.23
C LEU A 103 21.81 10.37 45.82
N CYS A 104 21.20 11.51 45.47
CA CYS A 104 21.46 12.19 44.19
C CYS A 104 22.76 13.02 44.19
N ARG A 105 23.38 13.25 45.37
CA ARG A 105 24.63 14.00 45.56
C ARG A 105 25.90 13.17 45.52
N ASP A 106 25.86 11.89 45.12
CA ASP A 106 27.13 11.18 44.89
C ASP A 106 28.01 12.07 44.01
N ALA A 107 29.10 12.60 44.61
CA ALA A 107 29.72 13.84 44.15
C ALA A 107 30.33 13.70 42.75
N ASP A 108 30.52 12.46 42.32
CA ASP A 108 30.99 12.09 40.99
C ASP A 108 29.86 12.15 39.95
N ARG A 109 28.62 11.88 40.36
CA ARG A 109 27.44 11.91 39.49
C ARG A 109 26.99 13.35 39.19
N VAL A 110 27.04 14.25 40.17
CA VAL A 110 26.79 15.69 39.96
C VAL A 110 27.87 16.30 39.07
N ARG A 111 29.15 15.99 39.33
CA ARG A 111 30.27 16.43 38.47
C ARG A 111 30.15 15.91 37.04
N ALA A 112 29.67 14.68 36.84
CA ALA A 112 29.42 14.12 35.51
C ALA A 112 28.25 14.80 34.77
N ILE A 113 27.19 15.19 35.49
CA ILE A 113 26.07 15.94 34.89
C ILE A 113 26.50 17.36 34.54
N ASP A 114 27.21 18.06 35.44
CA ASP A 114 27.73 19.40 35.17
C ASP A 114 28.73 19.39 34.01
N ALA A 115 29.56 18.35 33.90
CA ALA A 115 30.46 18.15 32.76
C ALA A 115 29.67 17.91 31.46
N LEU A 116 28.63 17.07 31.49
CA LEU A 116 27.78 16.82 30.33
C LEU A 116 26.99 18.06 29.89
N ASP A 117 26.48 18.85 30.83
CA ASP A 117 25.81 20.13 30.53
C ASP A 117 26.79 21.14 29.92
N ALA A 118 28.04 21.18 30.41
CA ALA A 118 29.09 22.00 29.81
C ALA A 118 29.43 21.56 28.38
N GLU A 119 29.55 20.24 28.13
CA GLU A 119 29.75 19.67 26.80
C GLU A 119 28.58 19.99 25.85
N LEU A 120 27.33 19.91 26.33
CA LEU A 120 26.15 20.25 25.54
C LEU A 120 26.06 21.75 25.24
N ALA A 121 26.42 22.61 26.19
CA ALA A 121 26.48 24.06 25.97
C ALA A 121 27.57 24.45 24.96
N GLU A 122 28.73 23.78 25.01
CA GLU A 122 29.81 23.96 24.03
C GLU A 122 29.43 23.44 22.64
N ALA A 123 28.76 22.28 22.56
CA ALA A 123 28.21 21.73 21.32
C ALA A 123 27.12 22.64 20.71
N ALA A 124 26.28 23.25 21.54
CA ALA A 124 25.26 24.21 21.10
C ALA A 124 25.87 25.54 20.62
N GLY A 125 26.97 25.99 21.24
CA GLY A 125 27.73 27.17 20.80
C GLY A 125 28.57 26.96 19.54
N SER A 126 28.95 25.72 19.23
CA SER A 126 29.73 25.34 18.05
C SER A 126 28.89 24.87 16.86
N ALA A 127 27.55 24.81 17.01
CA ALA A 127 26.61 24.56 15.92
C ALA A 127 26.45 25.77 14.97
N GLY A 128 27.57 26.35 14.54
CA GLY A 128 27.66 27.22 13.37
C GLY A 128 27.80 26.38 12.10
N GLY A 129 26.67 26.03 11.48
CA GLY A 129 26.62 25.59 10.08
C GLY A 129 26.68 24.09 9.85
N GLY A 130 25.52 23.49 9.57
CA GLY A 130 25.44 22.08 9.18
C GLY A 130 24.06 21.68 8.68
N THR A 131 23.61 22.26 7.56
CA THR A 131 22.55 21.67 6.74
C THR A 131 23.07 20.38 6.09
N GLY A 132 22.99 19.28 6.83
CA GLY A 132 23.18 17.92 6.32
C GLY A 132 21.84 17.18 6.32
N PRO A 133 21.49 16.43 5.25
CA PRO A 133 20.21 15.75 5.18
C PRO A 133 20.12 14.67 6.27
N VAL A 134 19.00 14.70 7.01
CA VAL A 134 18.66 13.70 8.03
C VAL A 134 18.59 12.33 7.35
N ARG A 135 19.41 11.39 7.83
CA ARG A 135 19.43 10.01 7.34
C ARG A 135 18.14 9.32 7.79
N ALA A 136 17.36 8.82 6.84
CA ALA A 136 16.19 8.00 7.12
C ALA A 136 16.64 6.69 7.77
N ASP A 137 16.09 6.39 8.95
CA ASP A 137 16.29 5.10 9.60
C ASP A 137 15.73 3.98 8.72
N ALA A 138 16.63 3.13 8.24
CA ALA A 138 16.28 1.86 7.65
C ALA A 138 15.68 0.99 8.76
N ALA A 139 14.41 0.62 8.59
CA ALA A 139 13.70 -0.28 9.49
C ALA A 139 14.49 -1.60 9.65
N ALA A 140 14.96 -1.86 10.87
CA ALA A 140 15.47 -3.17 11.23
C ALA A 140 14.31 -4.17 11.23
N ALA A 141 14.43 -5.22 10.41
CA ALA A 141 13.51 -6.33 10.36
C ALA A 141 13.45 -7.04 11.73
N ALA A 142 12.25 -7.20 12.28
CA ALA A 142 12.02 -8.04 13.44
C ALA A 142 12.23 -9.51 13.05
N GLY A 143 13.29 -10.12 13.57
CA GLY A 143 13.48 -11.55 13.54
C GLY A 143 12.43 -12.26 14.39
N GLY A 144 11.91 -13.38 13.88
CA GLY A 144 10.97 -14.22 14.61
C GLY A 144 10.80 -15.59 13.97
N ARG A 145 11.68 -16.53 14.32
CA ARG A 145 11.35 -17.77 15.04
C ARG A 145 12.64 -18.50 15.44
#